data_AF-A0A834F810-F1
#
_entry.id   AF-A0A834F810-F1
#
_cell.length_a   1.000
_cell.length_b   1.000
_cell.length_c   1.000
_cell.angle_alpha   90.00
_cell.angle_beta   90.00
_cell.angle_gamma   90.00
#
_symmetry.space_group_name_H-M   'P 1'
#
loop_
_entity.id
_entity.type
_entity.pdbx_description
1 polymer ?
#
loop_
_entity_poly.entity_id
_entity_poly.type
_entity_poly.pdbx_seq_one_letter_code
_entity_poly.pdbx_strand_id
1 'polypeptide(L)'
;MDLNTNKQCSPALLSCGSGAAFSDKLLLKPQTLQTERVPRSSVLERLQGFLPQMAEANKKLKQQMEQGPAGSFDIESVEEDETVIEMDVALVELESSDESDGVEESDSEESDSEDDSSEITEQNLKLPGHTNKKKNPVIQVLHGE
;
A
#
# COMPACT_ATOMS: atom_id res chain seq x y z
N MET A 1 49.42 -10.35 18.31
CA MET A 1 48.20 -10.73 17.58
C MET A 1 48.15 -9.82 16.36
N ASP A 2 48.89 -10.18 15.33
CA ASP A 2 49.06 -9.39 14.13
C ASP A 2 47.85 -9.58 13.23
N LEU A 3 47.12 -8.48 12.97
CA LEU A 3 45.95 -8.48 12.10
C LEU A 3 46.43 -8.56 10.65
N ASN A 4 46.18 -9.72 10.02
CA ASN A 4 46.44 -9.95 8.60
C ASN A 4 45.56 -9.00 7.75
N THR A 5 46.16 -7.95 7.21
CA THR A 5 45.51 -6.92 6.37
C THR A 5 45.55 -7.23 4.87
N ASN A 6 45.67 -8.49 4.46
CA ASN A 6 45.56 -8.85 3.04
C ASN A 6 44.10 -9.11 2.62
N LYS A 7 43.27 -8.05 2.63
CA LYS A 7 42.06 -8.05 1.80
C LYS A 7 42.48 -7.55 0.41
N GLN A 8 42.67 -8.48 -0.52
CA GLN A 8 42.80 -8.17 -1.95
C GLN A 8 41.46 -7.61 -2.47
N CYS A 9 41.17 -6.35 -2.18
CA CYS A 9 40.12 -5.63 -2.90
C CYS A 9 40.67 -5.35 -4.30
N SER A 10 40.13 -6.03 -5.31
CA SER A 10 40.58 -5.84 -6.70
C SER A 10 40.33 -4.38 -7.11
N PRO A 11 41.37 -3.55 -7.32
CA PRO A 11 41.21 -2.12 -7.63
C PRO A 11 40.48 -1.90 -8.96
N ALA A 12 40.38 -2.94 -9.79
CA ALA A 12 39.61 -2.96 -11.02
C ALA A 12 38.09 -2.79 -10.81
N LEU A 13 37.54 -3.14 -9.64
CA LEU A 13 36.11 -2.95 -9.34
C LEU A 13 35.81 -1.54 -8.81
N LEU A 14 36.82 -0.84 -8.28
CA LEU A 14 36.69 0.52 -7.72
C LEU A 14 36.81 1.62 -8.78
N SER A 15 37.33 1.31 -9.99
CA SER A 15 37.45 2.27 -11.09
C SER A 15 36.18 2.38 -11.96
N CYS A 16 35.05 1.82 -11.53
CA CYS A 16 33.80 1.88 -12.28
C CYS A 16 33.21 3.30 -12.22
N GLY A 17 33.33 4.06 -13.30
CA GLY A 17 32.80 5.43 -13.39
C GLY A 17 33.56 6.34 -14.38
N SER A 18 34.77 5.96 -14.80
CA SER A 18 35.61 6.82 -15.66
C SER A 18 35.35 6.68 -17.17
N GLY A 19 34.17 6.22 -17.59
CA GLY A 19 33.73 6.32 -18.99
C GLY A 19 34.24 5.27 -20.00
N ALA A 20 34.82 4.14 -19.56
CA ALA A 20 35.07 2.99 -20.43
C ALA A 20 33.98 1.92 -20.24
N ALA A 21 33.44 1.39 -21.34
CA ALA A 21 32.27 0.52 -21.37
C ALA A 21 32.49 -0.77 -20.56
N PHE A 22 31.64 -0.97 -19.55
CA PHE A 22 31.73 -2.09 -18.61
C PHE A 22 31.41 -3.47 -19.22
N SER A 23 30.88 -3.47 -20.45
CA SER A 23 30.43 -4.66 -21.19
C SER A 23 31.54 -5.68 -21.45
N ASP A 24 32.76 -5.21 -21.72
CA ASP A 24 33.87 -6.09 -22.12
C ASP A 24 34.46 -6.88 -20.94
N LYS A 25 34.35 -6.34 -19.72
CA LYS A 25 34.90 -6.98 -18.50
C LYS A 25 33.99 -8.03 -17.90
N LEU A 26 32.70 -8.00 -18.22
CA LEU A 26 31.71 -8.95 -17.71
C LEU A 26 31.31 -10.01 -18.72
N LEU A 27 31.98 -10.06 -19.88
CA LEU A 27 31.61 -10.93 -21.01
C LEU A 27 30.11 -10.81 -21.37
N LEU A 28 29.48 -9.70 -21.01
CA LEU A 28 28.10 -9.38 -21.37
C LEU A 28 28.17 -8.92 -22.81
N LYS A 29 27.77 -9.79 -23.74
CA LYS A 29 27.48 -9.37 -25.11
C LYS A 29 26.53 -8.17 -25.01
N PRO A 30 26.74 -7.07 -25.76
CA PRO A 30 25.79 -5.96 -25.82
C PRO A 30 24.51 -6.47 -26.49
N GLN A 31 23.70 -7.17 -25.70
CA GLN A 31 22.36 -7.59 -26.04
C GLN A 31 21.50 -6.39 -25.66
N THR A 32 20.79 -5.83 -26.63
CA THR A 32 19.77 -4.83 -26.36
C THR A 32 18.72 -5.49 -25.48
N LEU A 33 18.83 -5.28 -24.17
CA LEU A 33 17.81 -5.70 -23.22
C LEU A 33 16.58 -4.85 -23.51
N GLN A 34 15.69 -5.38 -24.34
CA GLN A 34 14.41 -4.76 -24.62
C GLN A 34 13.56 -4.91 -23.35
N THR A 35 13.30 -3.78 -22.70
CA THR A 35 12.33 -3.73 -21.63
C THR A 35 10.95 -3.59 -22.26
N GLU A 36 10.05 -4.54 -21.96
CA GLU A 36 8.65 -4.42 -22.35
C GLU A 36 7.89 -3.65 -21.28
N ARG A 37 6.97 -2.79 -21.71
CA ARG A 37 6.12 -2.06 -20.79
C ARG A 37 5.03 -3.00 -20.29
N VAL A 38 4.96 -3.18 -18.98
CA VAL A 38 3.88 -3.96 -18.35
C VAL A 38 2.52 -3.34 -18.73
N PRO A 39 1.54 -4.15 -19.16
CA PRO A 39 0.18 -3.69 -19.40
C PRO A 39 -0.43 -3.02 -18.17
N ARG A 40 -1.36 -2.09 -18.38
CA ARG A 40 -2.11 -1.48 -17.27
C ARG A 40 -3.03 -2.52 -16.64
N SER A 41 -3.18 -2.46 -15.32
CA SER A 41 -4.14 -3.34 -14.64
C SER A 41 -5.57 -2.94 -14.97
N SER A 42 -6.44 -3.95 -15.09
CA SER A 42 -7.87 -3.78 -15.32
C SER A 42 -8.56 -2.98 -14.20
N VAL A 43 -8.06 -3.08 -12.97
CA VAL A 43 -8.51 -2.28 -11.82
C VAL A 43 -8.30 -0.79 -12.06
N LEU A 44 -7.09 -0.41 -12.47
CA LEU A 44 -6.73 1.01 -12.64
C LEU A 44 -7.53 1.64 -13.77
N GLU A 45 -7.87 0.88 -14.80
CA GLU A 45 -8.75 1.31 -15.88
C GLU A 45 -10.18 1.59 -15.38
N ARG A 46 -10.74 0.70 -14.54
CA ARG A 46 -12.08 0.90 -13.95
C ARG A 46 -12.11 2.12 -13.02
N LEU A 47 -11.08 2.29 -12.18
CA LEU A 47 -10.96 3.44 -11.28
C LEU A 47 -10.87 4.77 -12.04
N GLN A 48 -10.24 4.76 -13.21
CA GLN A 48 -10.16 5.96 -14.06
C GLN A 48 -11.55 6.46 -14.48
N GLY A 49 -12.51 5.56 -14.72
CA GLY A 49 -13.89 5.91 -15.03
C GLY A 49 -14.75 6.22 -13.80
N PHE A 50 -14.51 5.54 -12.68
CA PHE A 50 -15.32 5.67 -11.47
C PHE A 50 -15.08 6.97 -10.70
N LEU A 51 -13.83 7.39 -10.52
CA LEU A 51 -13.49 8.55 -9.70
C LEU A 51 -14.16 9.86 -10.16
N PRO A 52 -14.24 10.16 -11.48
CA PRO A 52 -15.00 11.32 -11.97
C PRO A 52 -16.49 11.26 -11.62
N GLN A 53 -17.13 10.09 -11.77
CA GLN A 53 -18.56 9.92 -11.46
C GLN A 53 -18.82 10.11 -9.96
N MET A 54 -17.96 9.54 -9.10
CA MET A 54 -18.02 9.73 -7.66
C MET A 54 -17.83 11.21 -7.28
N ALA A 55 -16.88 11.90 -7.92
CA ALA A 55 -16.65 13.33 -7.67
C ALA A 55 -17.87 14.18 -8.06
N GLU A 56 -18.53 13.87 -9.18
CA GLU A 56 -19.76 14.54 -9.60
C GLU A 56 -20.91 14.28 -8.62
N ALA A 57 -21.11 13.03 -8.20
CA ALA A 57 -22.12 12.66 -7.20
C ALA A 57 -21.89 13.40 -5.88
N ASN A 58 -20.65 13.48 -5.40
CA ASN A 58 -20.29 14.22 -4.18
C ASN A 58 -20.57 15.72 -4.31
N LYS A 59 -20.31 16.31 -5.48
CA LYS A 59 -20.63 17.72 -5.72
C LYS A 59 -22.14 17.96 -5.70
N LYS A 60 -22.91 17.07 -6.33
CA LYS A 60 -24.38 17.14 -6.32
C LYS A 60 -24.93 17.01 -4.90
N LEU A 61 -24.41 16.07 -4.11
CA LEU A 61 -24.79 15.90 -2.71
C LEU A 61 -24.54 17.19 -1.90
N LYS A 62 -23.36 17.80 -2.03
CA LYS A 62 -23.06 19.08 -1.36
C LYS A 62 -24.04 20.19 -1.72
N GLN A 63 -24.36 20.33 -3.01
CA GLN A 63 -25.35 21.32 -3.46
C GLN A 63 -26.73 21.06 -2.88
N GLN A 64 -27.13 19.80 -2.73
CA GLN A 64 -28.41 19.42 -2.12
C GLN A 64 -28.42 19.69 -0.61
N MET A 65 -27.30 19.44 0.09
CA MET A 65 -27.16 19.77 1.51
C MET A 65 -27.24 21.28 1.77
N GLU A 66 -26.69 22.11 0.87
CA GLU A 66 -26.77 23.57 0.97
C GLU A 66 -28.18 24.13 0.71
N GLN A 67 -28.95 23.47 -0.17
CA GLN A 67 -30.31 23.92 -0.55
C GLN A 67 -31.40 23.30 0.32
N GLY A 68 -31.13 22.15 0.92
CA GLY A 68 -32.07 21.37 1.70
C GLY A 68 -32.30 21.93 3.11
N PRO A 69 -33.38 21.51 3.78
CA PRO A 69 -33.59 21.78 5.20
C PRO A 69 -32.45 21.22 6.06
N ALA A 70 -32.08 21.93 7.12
CA ALA A 70 -31.16 21.42 8.12
C ALA A 70 -31.69 20.10 8.72
N GLY A 71 -30.83 19.09 8.85
CA GLY A 71 -31.19 17.77 9.37
C GLY A 71 -31.66 16.75 8.31
N SER A 72 -32.02 17.17 7.09
CA SER A 72 -32.49 16.24 6.05
C SER A 72 -31.42 15.26 5.53
N PHE A 73 -30.15 15.56 5.78
CA PHE A 73 -29.01 14.70 5.44
C PHE A 73 -28.25 14.26 6.71
N ASP A 74 -28.88 14.36 7.87
CA ASP A 74 -28.33 13.87 9.13
C ASP A 74 -28.66 12.38 9.29
N ILE A 75 -27.63 11.55 9.28
CA ILE A 75 -27.78 10.08 9.37
C ILE A 75 -28.19 9.62 10.78
N GLU A 76 -28.09 10.49 11.79
CA GLU A 76 -28.54 10.22 13.15
C GLU A 76 -30.00 10.60 13.39
N SER A 77 -30.66 11.26 12.42
CA SER A 77 -32.06 11.66 12.50
C SER A 77 -32.98 10.47 12.18
N VAL A 78 -33.18 9.60 13.17
CA VAL A 78 -33.96 8.35 13.08
C VAL A 78 -35.33 8.46 13.76
N GLU A 79 -36.12 9.51 13.46
CA GLU A 79 -37.33 9.85 14.24
C GLU A 79 -38.25 8.64 14.52
N GLU A 80 -38.86 8.06 13.49
CA GLU A 80 -39.72 6.87 13.60
C GLU A 80 -39.13 5.65 12.86
N ASP A 81 -37.95 5.80 12.26
CA ASP A 81 -37.30 4.80 11.40
C ASP A 81 -36.31 3.90 12.17
N GLU A 82 -35.93 2.78 11.57
CA GLU A 82 -34.94 1.86 12.15
C GLU A 82 -33.53 2.45 12.12
N THR A 83 -32.76 2.24 13.20
CA THR A 83 -31.34 2.66 13.31
C THR A 83 -30.41 1.71 12.55
N VAL A 84 -30.76 1.35 11.31
CA VAL A 84 -30.02 0.39 10.49
C VAL A 84 -29.69 1.03 9.15
N ILE A 85 -28.42 0.97 8.76
CA ILE A 85 -27.96 1.45 7.46
C ILE A 85 -27.87 0.23 6.53
N GLU A 86 -28.81 0.13 5.58
CA GLU A 86 -28.73 -0.85 4.50
C GLU A 86 -27.66 -0.42 3.50
N MET A 87 -26.71 -1.30 3.22
CA MET A 87 -25.60 -1.03 2.30
C MET A 87 -25.52 -2.12 1.24
N ASP A 88 -25.80 -1.74 0.00
CA ASP A 88 -25.61 -2.60 -1.18
C ASP A 88 -24.12 -2.73 -1.51
N VAL A 89 -23.47 -3.77 -0.98
CA VAL A 89 -22.06 -4.09 -1.28
C VAL A 89 -22.00 -5.12 -2.40
N ALA A 90 -21.55 -4.70 -3.58
CA ALA A 90 -21.23 -5.62 -4.66
C ALA A 90 -19.75 -6.03 -4.59
N LEU A 91 -19.48 -7.27 -4.21
CA LEU A 91 -18.16 -7.88 -4.34
C LEU A 91 -17.95 -8.27 -5.81
N VAL A 92 -17.14 -7.48 -6.52
CA VAL A 92 -16.71 -7.86 -7.88
C VAL A 92 -15.46 -8.72 -7.73
N GLU A 93 -15.60 -10.01 -8.00
CA GLU A 93 -14.46 -10.92 -8.15
C GLU A 93 -13.57 -10.35 -9.26
N LEU A 94 -12.40 -9.87 -8.86
CA LEU A 94 -11.36 -9.54 -9.80
C LEU A 94 -10.72 -10.86 -10.19
N GLU A 95 -10.90 -11.26 -11.45
CA GLU A 95 -10.13 -12.32 -12.07
C GLU A 95 -8.64 -11.96 -11.93
N SER A 96 -8.03 -12.40 -10.83
CA SER A 96 -6.59 -12.42 -10.66
C SER A 96 -6.09 -13.41 -11.70
N SER A 97 -5.31 -12.94 -12.67
CA SER A 97 -4.60 -13.83 -13.57
C SER A 97 -3.90 -14.91 -12.74
N ASP A 98 -4.31 -16.16 -12.94
CA ASP A 98 -3.74 -17.36 -12.34
C ASP A 98 -2.21 -17.30 -12.42
N GLU A 99 -1.52 -17.16 -11.29
CA GLU A 99 -0.15 -17.63 -11.04
C GLU A 99 0.16 -17.37 -9.56
N SER A 100 -0.32 -18.25 -8.66
CA SER A 100 0.30 -18.66 -7.39
C SER A 100 -0.74 -19.23 -6.43
N ASP A 101 -0.77 -20.56 -6.30
CA ASP A 101 -1.39 -21.29 -5.18
C ASP A 101 -1.01 -20.64 -3.84
N GLY A 102 -1.97 -19.97 -3.23
CA GLY A 102 -1.85 -19.33 -1.93
C GLY A 102 -3.25 -18.96 -1.49
N VAL A 103 -3.97 -19.95 -0.96
CA VAL A 103 -5.25 -19.77 -0.27
C VAL A 103 -5.08 -18.74 0.84
N GLU A 104 -5.34 -17.48 0.54
CA GLU A 104 -5.63 -16.46 1.55
C GLU A 104 -7.05 -16.73 2.03
N GLU A 105 -7.18 -17.72 2.93
CA GLU A 105 -8.35 -17.88 3.78
C GLU A 105 -8.52 -16.56 4.53
N SER A 106 -9.41 -15.70 4.02
CA SER A 106 -9.83 -14.50 4.72
C SER A 106 -10.71 -14.95 5.88
N ASP A 107 -10.07 -15.39 6.97
CA ASP A 107 -10.69 -15.69 8.25
C ASP A 107 -11.40 -14.41 8.71
N SER A 108 -12.70 -14.35 8.39
CA SER A 108 -13.59 -13.32 8.90
C SER A 108 -13.88 -13.72 10.34
N GLU A 109 -12.90 -13.45 11.20
CA GLU A 109 -13.09 -13.51 12.65
C GLU A 109 -14.25 -12.56 12.95
N GLU A 110 -15.40 -13.15 13.32
CA GLU A 110 -16.56 -12.45 13.87
C GLU A 110 -16.07 -11.60 15.04
N SER A 111 -15.80 -10.33 14.76
CA SER A 111 -15.41 -9.37 15.77
C SER A 111 -16.64 -9.10 16.62
N ASP A 112 -16.77 -9.85 17.71
CA ASP A 112 -17.67 -9.55 18.82
C ASP A 112 -17.24 -8.20 19.40
N SER A 113 -17.73 -7.12 18.77
CA SER A 113 -17.54 -5.76 19.23
C SER A 113 -18.47 -5.56 20.40
N GLU A 114 -18.07 -6.07 21.56
CA GLU A 114 -18.54 -5.47 22.81
C GLU A 114 -18.23 -3.98 22.71
N ASP A 115 -19.28 -3.17 22.73
CA ASP A 115 -19.30 -1.71 22.64
C ASP A 115 -18.47 -1.11 23.78
N ASP A 116 -17.16 -1.08 23.58
CA ASP A 116 -16.22 -0.33 24.41
C ASP A 116 -16.00 1.00 23.70
N SER A 117 -16.92 1.94 23.95
CA SER A 117 -16.99 3.31 23.38
C SER A 117 -15.82 4.20 23.84
N SER A 118 -14.61 3.65 23.85
CA SER A 118 -13.38 4.30 24.25
C SER A 118 -12.75 5.02 23.06
N GLU A 119 -12.39 6.28 23.26
CA GLU A 119 -11.76 7.11 22.23
C GLU A 119 -10.44 6.49 21.77
N ILE A 120 -10.34 6.21 20.47
CA ILE A 120 -9.15 5.62 19.85
C ILE A 120 -8.01 6.65 19.89
N THR A 121 -7.09 6.46 20.83
CA THR A 121 -5.87 7.25 20.97
C THR A 121 -4.68 6.53 20.32
N GLU A 122 -3.59 7.26 20.04
CA GLU A 122 -2.33 6.69 19.50
C GLU A 122 -1.78 5.51 20.32
N GLN A 123 -2.20 5.38 21.58
CA GLN A 123 -1.74 4.35 22.50
C GLN A 123 -2.60 3.07 22.49
N ASN A 124 -3.80 3.12 21.89
CA ASN A 124 -4.73 1.99 21.80
C ASN A 124 -4.92 1.47 20.36
N LEU A 125 -4.22 2.08 19.39
CA LEU A 125 -4.22 1.64 18.00
C LEU A 125 -3.50 0.28 17.85
N LYS A 126 -4.25 -0.80 17.70
CA LYS A 126 -3.69 -2.13 17.44
C LYS A 126 -3.36 -2.30 15.96
N LEU A 127 -2.12 -2.03 15.57
CA LEU A 127 -1.64 -2.29 14.21
C LEU A 127 -1.18 -3.75 14.04
N PRO A 128 -1.53 -4.45 12.95
CA PRO A 128 -0.98 -5.78 12.69
C PRO A 128 0.56 -5.78 12.78
N GLY A 129 1.14 -6.62 13.65
CA GLY A 129 2.59 -6.72 13.85
C GLY A 129 3.20 -5.94 15.04
N HIS A 130 2.42 -5.13 15.77
CA HIS A 130 2.87 -4.48 17.02
C HIS A 130 2.92 -5.47 18.21
N THR A 131 3.80 -6.47 18.18
CA THR A 131 4.11 -7.18 19.44
C THR A 131 4.91 -6.23 20.33
N ASN A 132 4.60 -6.16 21.64
CA ASN A 132 5.27 -5.32 22.65
C ASN A 132 6.80 -5.54 22.80
N LYS A 133 7.43 -6.28 21.90
CA LYS A 133 8.86 -6.50 21.80
C LYS A 133 9.44 -5.41 20.90
N LYS A 134 9.88 -4.31 21.50
CA LYS A 134 10.72 -3.30 20.84
C LYS A 134 11.98 -3.98 20.31
N LYS A 135 12.02 -4.28 19.01
CA LYS A 135 13.28 -4.58 18.31
C LYS A 135 13.92 -3.23 18.03
N ASN A 136 14.90 -2.85 18.85
CA ASN A 136 15.67 -1.62 18.60
C ASN A 136 16.39 -1.77 17.24
N PRO A 137 16.14 -0.90 16.25
CA PRO A 137 16.90 -0.94 15.01
C PRO A 137 18.34 -0.52 15.31
N VAL A 138 19.29 -1.40 14.99
CA VAL A 138 20.72 -1.11 15.12
C VAL A 138 21.15 -0.31 13.90
N ILE A 139 21.00 1.01 13.96
CA ILE A 139 21.48 1.93 12.92
C ILE A 139 22.88 2.38 13.32
N GLN A 140 23.90 1.99 12.53
CA GLN A 140 25.27 2.46 12.67
C GLN A 140 25.62 3.41 11.52
N VAL A 141 26.11 4.60 11.88
CA VAL A 141 26.67 5.56 10.92
C VAL A 141 28.12 5.18 10.65
N LEU A 142 28.38 4.67 9.45
CA LEU A 142 29.74 4.44 8.97
C LEU A 142 30.36 5.79 8.61
N HIS A 143 31.39 6.19 9.36
CA HIS A 143 32.23 7.33 8.99
C HIS A 143 33.25 6.82 7.98
N GLY A 144 33.18 7.34 6.75
CA GLY A 144 34.17 7.05 5.71
C GLY A 144 35.46 7.81 5.99
N GLU A 145 36.59 7.12 5.89
CA GLU A 145 37.94 7.69 5.73
C GLU A 145 38.18 8.15 4.29
#